data_AF-A0A955VQ31-F1
#
_entry.id   AF-A0A955VQ31-F1
#
_cell.length_a   1.000
_cell.length_b   1.000
_cell.length_c   1.000
_cell.angle_alpha   90.00
_cell.angle_beta   90.00
_cell.angle_gamma   90.00
#
_symmetry.space_group_name_H-M   'P 1'
#
loop_
_entity.id
_entity.type
_entity.pdbx_description
1 polymer ?
#
loop_
_entity_poly.entity_id
_entity_poly.type
_entity_poly.pdbx_seq_one_letter_code
_entity_poly.pdbx_strand_id
1 'polypeptide(L)' 'MTTPQHFASRRFEVIERVGSGAMGQVFRAYDHESEQLVALKLTRGTAGDNERFDREARALQVLDHPAIVR' A
#
# COMPACT_ATOMS: atom_id res chain seq x y z
N MET A 1 2.80 23.12 7.40
CA MET A 1 3.87 22.16 7.04
C MET A 1 3.46 20.82 7.64
N THR A 2 3.04 19.86 6.82
CA THR A 2 2.59 18.54 7.28
C THR A 2 3.82 17.65 7.49
N THR A 3 4.02 17.12 8.69
CA THR A 3 5.14 16.20 8.98
C THR A 3 4.98 14.92 8.15
N PRO A 4 6.04 14.44 7.45
CA PRO A 4 5.98 13.18 6.71
C PRO A 4 5.72 12.01 7.66
N GLN A 5 4.68 11.22 7.35
CA GLN A 5 4.34 10.02 8.11
C GLN A 5 5.15 8.84 7.59
N HIS A 6 5.70 8.07 8.53
CA HIS A 6 6.56 6.94 8.24
C HIS A 6 5.93 5.63 8.74
N PHE A 7 5.99 4.57 7.91
CA PHE A 7 5.50 3.24 8.25
C PHE A 7 6.62 2.18 8.17
N ALA A 8 6.37 1.02 8.77
CA ALA A 8 7.27 -0.14 8.76
C ALA A 8 8.73 0.23 9.06
N SER A 9 9.01 0.68 10.29
CA SER A 9 10.36 1.04 10.73
C SER A 9 11.05 2.11 9.85
N ARG A 10 10.26 3.07 9.34
CA ARG A 10 10.71 4.15 8.42
C ARG A 10 11.08 3.69 7.00
N ARG A 11 10.72 2.47 6.61
CA ARG A 11 10.88 2.02 5.22
C ARG A 11 10.04 2.87 4.25
N PHE A 12 8.80 3.17 4.62
CA PHE A 12 7.89 3.92 3.74
C PHE A 12 7.69 5.34 4.25
N GLU A 13 7.97 6.32 3.40
CA GLU A 13 7.66 7.74 3.62
C GLU A 13 6.41 8.11 2.82
N VAL A 14 5.33 8.49 3.51
CA VAL A 14 4.06 8.86 2.86
C VAL A 14 4.12 10.28 2.31
N ILE A 15 3.83 10.39 1.02
CA ILE A 15 3.81 11.67 0.28
C ILE A 15 2.40 12.24 0.28
N GLU A 16 1.43 11.50 -0.27
CA GLU A 16 0.05 11.96 -0.43
C GLU A 16 -0.95 10.80 -0.49
N ARG A 17 -2.22 11.07 -0.19
CA ARG A 17 -3.29 10.10 -0.39
C ARG A 17 -3.76 10.15 -1.84
N VAL A 18 -3.68 9.02 -2.54
CA VAL A 18 -4.08 8.90 -3.95
C VAL A 18 -5.44 8.24 -4.12
N GLY A 19 -5.97 7.56 -3.10
CA GLY A 19 -7.29 6.95 -3.18
C GLY A 19 -7.86 6.53 -1.84
N SER A 20 -9.17 6.29 -1.83
CA SER A 20 -9.91 5.75 -0.69
C SER A 20 -11.08 4.89 -1.19
N GLY A 21 -11.35 3.79 -0.51
CA GLY A 21 -12.46 2.89 -0.83
C GLY A 21 -12.97 2.13 0.39
N ALA A 22 -13.80 1.12 0.13
CA ALA A 22 -14.41 0.30 1.19
C ALA A 22 -13.36 -0.36 2.10
N MET A 23 -12.27 -0.88 1.51
CA MET A 23 -11.22 -1.64 2.19
C MET A 23 -10.11 -0.78 2.80
N GLY A 24 -10.20 0.56 2.71
CA GLY A 24 -9.21 1.45 3.30
C GLY A 24 -8.73 2.58 2.39
N GLN A 25 -7.49 3.00 2.57
CA GLN A 25 -6.89 4.15 1.89
C GLN A 25 -5.61 3.73 1.17
N VAL A 26 -5.33 4.37 0.03
CA VAL A 26 -4.11 4.15 -0.76
C VAL A 26 -3.33 5.45 -0.78
N PHE A 27 -2.04 5.35 -0.49
CA PHE A 27 -1.10 6.47 -0.46
C PHE A 27 -0.02 6.25 -1.50
N ARG A 28 0.45 7.35 -2.09
CA ARG A 28 1.75 7.37 -2.75
C ARG A 28 2.80 7.51 -1.66
N ALA A 29 3.76 6.60 -1.64
CA ALA A 29 4.85 6.59 -0.69
C ALA A 29 6.18 6.39 -1.41
N TYR A 30 7.27 6.83 -0.81
CA TYR A 30 8.62 6.47 -1.20
C TYR A 30 9.09 5.27 -0.36
N ASP A 31 9.47 4.18 -1.00
CA ASP A 31 10.10 3.03 -0.36
C ASP A 31 11.62 3.24 -0.35
N HIS A 32 12.17 3.44 0.85
CA HIS A 32 13.60 3.68 1.06
C HIS A 32 14.45 2.43 0.81
N GLU A 33 13.88 1.22 0.80
CA GLU A 33 14.64 -0.01 0.49
C GLU A 33 14.77 -0.26 -1.01
N SER A 34 13.71 0.00 -1.78
CA SER A 34 13.73 -0.19 -3.24
C SER A 34 14.03 1.09 -4.02
N GLU A 35 14.17 2.24 -3.34
CA GLU A 35 14.39 3.57 -3.91
C GLU A 35 13.35 3.96 -4.97
N GLN A 36 12.08 3.61 -4.74
CA GLN A 36 11.00 3.78 -5.71
C GLN A 36 9.73 4.34 -5.08
N LEU A 37 8.92 4.99 -5.91
CA LEU A 37 7.56 5.37 -5.54
C LEU A 37 6.64 4.14 -5.60
N VAL A 38 5.91 3.91 -4.52
CA VAL A 38 5.00 2.75 -4.36
C VAL A 38 3.60 3.20 -3.95
N ALA A 39 2.62 2.34 -4.23
CA ALA A 39 1.26 2.48 -3.72
C ALA A 39 1.12 1.72 -2.40
N LEU A 40 1.00 2.44 -1.29
CA LEU A 40 0.82 1.87 0.05
C LEU A 40 -0.67 1.81 0.42
N LYS A 41 -1.25 0.60 0.47
CA LYS A 41 -2.65 0.39 0.89
C LYS A 41 -2.71 0.11 2.39
N LEU A 42 -3.44 0.95 3.13
CA LEU A 42 -3.73 0.78 4.56
C LEU A 42 -5.18 0.35 4.74
N THR A 43 -5.40 -0.80 5.39
CA THR A 43 -6.73 -1.33 5.69
C THR A 43 -7.26 -0.79 7.03
N ARG A 44 -8.58 -0.83 7.24
CA ARG A 44 -9.24 -0.36 8.49
C ARG A 44 -9.13 -1.38 9.64
N GLY A 45 -8.59 -2.57 9.38
CA GLY A 45 -8.26 -3.56 10.41
C GLY A 45 -9.45 -4.35 10.98
N THR A 46 -10.58 -4.47 10.27
CA THR A 46 -11.63 -5.41 10.69
C THR A 46 -11.23 -6.85 10.31
N ALA A 47 -11.68 -7.85 11.08
CA ALA A 47 -11.28 -9.25 10.87
C ALA A 47 -11.56 -9.74 9.43
N GLY A 48 -12.68 -9.33 8.83
CA GLY A 48 -13.03 -9.67 7.44
C GLY A 48 -12.20 -8.92 6.39
N ASP A 49 -11.64 -7.75 6.72
CA ASP A 49 -10.77 -7.00 5.82
C ASP A 49 -9.38 -7.64 5.72
N ASN A 50 -8.88 -8.24 6.81
CA ASN A 50 -7.56 -8.88 6.84
C ASN A 50 -7.51 -10.12 5.94
N GLU A 51 -8.51 -11.01 6.02
CA GLU A 51 -8.56 -12.20 5.15
C GLU A 51 -8.67 -11.82 3.67
N ARG A 52 -9.47 -10.80 3.36
CA ARG A 52 -9.60 -10.29 1.98
C ARG A 52 -8.30 -9.66 1.50
N PHE A 53 -7.65 -8.88 2.35
CA PHE A 53 -6.37 -8.26 2.04
C PHE A 53 -5.29 -9.30 1.77
N ASP A 54 -5.16 -10.32 2.63
CA ASP A 54 -4.21 -11.41 2.43
C ASP A 54 -4.47 -12.17 1.13
N ARG A 55 -5.74 -12.39 0.78
CA ARG A 55 -6.11 -13.04 -0.48
C ARG A 55 -5.74 -12.18 -1.69
N GLU A 56 -6.04 -10.88 -1.65
CA GLU A 56 -5.66 -9.93 -2.70
C GLU A 56 -4.13 -9.87 -2.89
N ALA A 57 -3.38 -9.77 -1.78
CA ALA A 57 -1.93 -9.74 -1.82
C ALA A 57 -1.33 -11.01 -2.45
N ARG A 58 -1.84 -12.20 -2.08
CA ARG A 58 -1.40 -13.47 -2.69
C ARG A 58 -1.75 -13.55 -4.17
N ALA A 59 -2.94 -13.08 -4.56
CA ALA A 59 -3.35 -13.08 -5.96
C ALA A 59 -2.46 -12.17 -6.82
N LEU A 60 -2.06 -11.01 -6.30
CA LEU A 60 -1.17 -10.09 -7.00
C LEU A 60 0.27 -10.62 -7.12
N GLN A 61 0.77 -11.37 -6.13
CA GLN A 61 2.13 -11.93 -6.17
C GLN A 61 2.38 -12.91 -7.33
N VAL A 62 1.34 -13.55 -7.85
CA VAL A 62 1.46 -14.53 -8.94
C VAL A 62 1.17 -13.93 -10.33
N LEU A 63 0.81 -12.64 -10.39
CA LEU A 63 0.49 -11.94 -11.63
C LEU A 63 1.70 -11.11 -12.09
N ASP A 64 2.35 -11.55 -13.17
CA ASP A 64 3.41 -10.81 -13.84
C ASP A 64 3.00 -10.55 -15.29
N HIS A 65 2.37 -9.40 -15.53
CA HIS A 65 1.88 -9.00 -16.85
C HIS A 65 1.97 -7.48 -17.00
N PRO A 66 2.40 -6.93 -18.16
CA PRO A 66 2.62 -5.49 -18.34
C PRO A 66 1.36 -4.63 -18.15
N ALA A 67 0.17 -5.22 -18.23
CA ALA A 67 -1.11 -4.54 -17.98
C ALA A 67 -1.60 -4.64 -16.52
N ILE A 68 -0.82 -5.24 -15.62
CA ILE A 68 -1.16 -5.42 -14.21
C ILE A 68 -0.12 -4.70 -13.37
N VAL A 69 -0.58 -3.97 -12.35
CA VAL A 69 0.30 -3.29 -11.40
C VAL A 69 1.03 -4.33 -10.54
N ARG A 70 2.34 -4.13 -10.34
CA ARG A 70 3.22 -4.97 -9.53
C ARG A 70 3.51 -4.30 -8.18
#